data_AF-A0AAW0DBI3-F1
#
_entry.id   AF-A0AAW0DBI3-F1
#
_cell.length_a   1.000
_cell.length_b   1.000
_cell.length_c   1.000
_cell.angle_alpha   90.00
_cell.angle_beta   90.00
_cell.angle_gamma   90.00
#
_symmetry.space_group_name_H-M   'P 1'
#
loop_
_entity.id
_entity.type
_entity.pdbx_description
1 polymer ?
#
loop_
_entity_poly.entity_id
_entity_poly.type
_entity_poly.pdbx_seq_one_letter_code
_entity_poly.pdbx_strand_id
1 'polypeptide(L)'
;MGCLALRVEWCKAFARTRRYNEEVRLLREEMRRTIAYGESAEREWRGLAEVELEGSSPELAEGRRAYAAEHAATERARCIDLEKRWRPMLRKADAYLKEGTAAGDEITVEVDIEDEVEPEEEEARLEGED
;
A
#
# COMPACT_ATOMS: atom_id res chain seq x y z
N MET A 1 -36.56 -7.09 12.23
CA MET A 1 -35.42 -6.24 12.62
C MET A 1 -34.02 -6.92 12.60
N GLY A 2 -33.87 -8.26 12.64
CA GLY A 2 -32.53 -8.91 12.71
C GLY A 2 -31.75 -9.02 11.38
N CYS A 3 -32.41 -8.97 10.23
CA CYS A 3 -31.75 -9.14 8.92
C CYS A 3 -30.94 -7.90 8.48
N LEU A 4 -31.40 -6.69 8.83
CA LEU A 4 -30.76 -5.43 8.46
C LEU A 4 -29.43 -5.24 9.18
N ALA A 5 -29.39 -5.51 10.49
CA ALA A 5 -28.16 -5.46 11.28
C ALA A 5 -27.09 -6.45 10.75
N LEU A 6 -27.48 -7.67 10.40
CA LEU A 6 -26.56 -8.67 9.84
C LEU A 6 -26.00 -8.24 8.48
N ARG A 7 -26.83 -7.68 7.60
CA ARG A 7 -26.40 -7.16 6.29
C ARG A 7 -25.43 -6.00 6.44
N VAL A 8 -25.71 -5.07 7.36
CA VAL A 8 -24.82 -3.94 7.66
C VAL A 8 -23.45 -4.43 8.15
N GLU A 9 -23.42 -5.38 9.08
CA GLU A 9 -22.16 -5.94 9.58
C GLU A 9 -21.40 -6.71 8.50
N TRP A 10 -22.11 -7.42 7.61
CA TRP A 10 -21.49 -8.05 6.44
C TRP A 10 -20.87 -7.03 5.48
N CYS A 11 -21.60 -5.97 5.12
CA CYS A 11 -21.09 -4.90 4.24
C CYS A 11 -19.83 -4.25 4.83
N LYS A 12 -19.82 -3.99 6.15
CA LYS A 12 -18.63 -3.45 6.85
C LYS A 12 -17.46 -4.42 6.78
N ALA A 13 -17.69 -5.70 7.05
CA ALA A 13 -16.64 -6.72 6.97
C ALA A 13 -16.09 -6.86 5.54
N PHE A 14 -16.97 -6.88 4.55
CA PHE A 14 -16.60 -6.95 3.14
C PHE A 14 -15.78 -5.75 2.69
N ALA A 15 -16.19 -4.52 3.05
CA ALA A 15 -15.44 -3.31 2.75
C ALA A 15 -14.04 -3.33 3.38
N ARG A 16 -13.91 -3.80 4.63
CA ARG A 16 -12.60 -3.96 5.30
C ARG A 16 -11.73 -4.97 4.58
N THR A 17 -12.27 -6.11 4.16
CA THR A 17 -11.52 -7.12 3.40
C THR A 17 -11.02 -6.55 2.07
N ARG A 18 -11.86 -5.83 1.32
CA ARG A 18 -11.44 -5.19 0.06
C ARG A 18 -10.32 -4.18 0.26
N ARG A 19 -10.44 -3.31 1.27
CA ARG A 19 -9.39 -2.36 1.62
C ARG A 19 -8.09 -3.06 2.00
N TYR A 20 -8.15 -4.10 2.81
CA TYR A 20 -6.96 -4.85 3.20
C TYR A 20 -6.29 -5.53 2.01
N ASN A 21 -7.06 -6.07 1.06
CA ASN A 21 -6.53 -6.60 -0.20
C ASN A 21 -5.77 -5.53 -1.00
N GLU A 22 -6.29 -4.30 -1.07
CA GLU A 22 -5.61 -3.18 -1.70
C GLU A 22 -4.31 -2.82 -0.97
N GLU A 23 -4.35 -2.69 0.36
CA GLU A 23 -3.18 -2.37 1.18
C GLU A 23 -2.05 -3.41 1.01
N VAL A 24 -2.39 -4.70 0.92
CA VAL A 24 -1.41 -5.77 0.64
C VAL A 24 -0.79 -5.63 -0.74
N ARG A 25 -1.58 -5.27 -1.77
CA ARG A 25 -1.07 -5.03 -3.14
C ARG A 25 -0.15 -3.81 -3.18
N LEU A 26 -0.52 -2.72 -2.52
CA LEU A 26 0.29 -1.51 -2.42
C LEU A 26 1.61 -1.78 -1.70
N LEU A 27 1.57 -2.47 -0.56
CA LEU A 27 2.76 -2.83 0.20
C LEU A 27 3.73 -3.69 -0.61
N ARG A 28 3.20 -4.64 -1.39
CA ARG A 28 4.02 -5.46 -2.30
C ARG A 28 4.74 -4.60 -3.34
N GLU A 29 4.05 -3.64 -3.93
CA GLU A 29 4.65 -2.73 -4.91
C GLU A 29 5.67 -1.79 -4.27
N GLU A 30 5.38 -1.26 -3.08
CA GLU A 30 6.30 -0.39 -2.33
C GLU A 30 7.60 -1.12 -2.00
N MET A 31 7.51 -2.39 -1.59
CA MET A 31 8.70 -3.20 -1.31
C MET A 31 9.51 -3.51 -2.56
N ARG A 32 8.86 -3.75 -3.70
CA ARG A 32 9.53 -3.90 -5.00
C ARG A 32 10.29 -2.62 -5.37
N ARG A 33 9.65 -1.45 -5.21
CA ARG A 33 10.26 -0.14 -5.50
C ARG A 33 11.43 0.17 -4.56
N THR A 34 11.28 -0.13 -3.27
CA THR A 34 12.33 0.10 -2.27
C THR A 34 13.61 -0.67 -2.62
N ILE A 35 13.49 -1.94 -3.01
CA ILE A 35 14.64 -2.76 -3.43
C ILE A 35 15.23 -2.20 -4.74
N ALA A 36 14.39 -1.92 -5.74
CA ALA A 36 14.85 -1.38 -7.02
C ALA A 36 15.58 -0.02 -6.87
N TYR A 37 15.12 0.83 -5.94
CA TYR A 37 15.79 2.07 -5.58
C TYR A 37 17.19 1.79 -5.00
N GLY A 38 17.29 0.89 -4.02
CA GLY A 38 18.59 0.54 -3.41
C GLY A 38 19.58 -0.04 -4.43
N GLU A 39 19.12 -0.87 -5.37
CA GLU A 39 19.95 -1.34 -6.49
C GLU A 39 20.39 -0.21 -7.41
N SER A 40 19.55 0.80 -7.62
CA SER A 40 19.90 1.99 -8.39
C SER A 40 20.93 2.85 -7.67
N ALA A 41 20.75 3.05 -6.36
CA ALA A 41 21.68 3.76 -5.51
C ALA A 41 23.04 3.05 -5.46
N GLU A 42 23.07 1.71 -5.36
CA GLU A 42 24.32 0.94 -5.48
C GLU A 42 25.05 1.27 -6.79
N ARG A 43 24.34 1.25 -7.93
CA ARG A 43 24.94 1.54 -9.24
C ARG A 43 25.47 2.97 -9.32
N GLU A 44 24.74 3.93 -8.77
CA GLU A 44 25.17 5.33 -8.70
C GLU A 44 26.47 5.46 -7.90
N TRP A 45 26.53 4.86 -6.70
CA TRP A 45 27.75 4.86 -5.88
C TRP A 45 28.93 4.18 -6.57
N ARG A 46 28.71 3.08 -7.29
CA ARG A 46 29.76 2.45 -8.10
C ARG A 46 30.26 3.39 -9.19
N GLY A 47 29.37 4.08 -9.89
CA GLY A 47 29.74 5.09 -10.87
C GLY A 47 30.57 6.22 -10.24
N LEU A 48 30.16 6.72 -9.08
CA LEU A 48 30.91 7.77 -8.35
C LEU A 48 32.30 7.33 -7.91
N ALA A 49 32.51 6.03 -7.64
CA ALA A 49 33.83 5.47 -7.34
C ALA A 49 34.77 5.44 -8.56
N GLU A 50 34.23 5.53 -9.78
CA GLU A 50 35.00 5.55 -11.03
C GLU A 50 35.28 6.99 -11.52
N VAL A 51 34.59 8.00 -10.96
CA VAL A 51 34.77 9.40 -11.34
C VAL A 51 36.06 9.99 -10.76
N GLU A 52 36.99 10.32 -11.65
CA GLU A 52 38.13 11.19 -11.35
C GLU A 52 37.71 12.66 -11.39
N LEU A 53 38.12 13.43 -10.38
CA LEU A 53 37.88 14.87 -10.31
C LEU A 53 39.20 15.60 -10.55
N GLU A 54 39.20 16.47 -11.55
CA GLU A 54 40.36 17.28 -11.89
C GLU A 54 40.73 18.20 -10.71
N GLY A 55 42.03 18.28 -10.40
CA GLY A 55 42.55 19.07 -9.27
C GLY A 55 42.41 18.42 -7.89
N SER A 56 41.91 17.18 -7.79
CA SER A 56 41.89 16.45 -6.51
C SER A 56 43.29 15.95 -6.13
N SER A 57 43.65 16.04 -4.84
CA SER A 57 44.86 15.36 -4.36
C SER A 57 44.70 13.83 -4.47
N PRO A 58 45.81 13.08 -4.58
CA PRO A 58 45.78 11.61 -4.62
C PRO A 58 45.05 10.99 -3.43
N GLU A 59 45.27 11.53 -2.23
CA GLU A 59 44.68 11.04 -0.98
C GLU A 59 43.16 11.28 -0.95
N LEU A 60 42.71 12.45 -1.42
CA LEU A 60 41.28 12.75 -1.54
C LEU A 60 40.61 11.87 -2.60
N ALA A 61 41.30 11.61 -3.71
CA ALA A 61 40.80 10.71 -4.75
C ALA A 61 40.65 9.28 -4.22
N GLU A 62 41.64 8.77 -3.48
CA GLU A 62 41.57 7.47 -2.83
C GLU A 62 40.43 7.39 -1.81
N GLY A 63 40.33 8.37 -0.90
CA GLY A 63 39.29 8.42 0.11
C GLY A 63 37.88 8.47 -0.49
N ARG A 64 37.67 9.25 -1.56
CA ARG A 64 36.41 9.28 -2.30
C ARG A 64 36.05 7.92 -2.89
N ARG A 65 37.00 7.25 -3.55
CA ARG A 65 36.78 5.92 -4.13
C ARG A 65 36.40 4.90 -3.06
N ALA A 66 37.14 4.90 -1.95
CA ALA A 66 36.85 4.01 -0.81
C ALA A 66 35.45 4.26 -0.23
N TYR A 67 35.09 5.53 0.00
CA TYR A 67 33.80 5.91 0.54
C TYR A 67 32.64 5.50 -0.38
N ALA A 68 32.74 5.81 -1.68
CA ALA A 68 31.73 5.43 -2.65
C ALA A 68 31.60 3.89 -2.77
N ALA A 69 32.71 3.16 -2.74
CA ALA A 69 32.68 1.70 -2.74
C ALA A 69 32.02 1.11 -1.49
N GLU A 70 32.25 1.70 -0.31
CA GLU A 70 31.60 1.30 0.94
C GLU A 70 30.09 1.53 0.91
N HIS A 71 29.64 2.67 0.39
CA HIS A 71 28.21 2.96 0.22
C HIS A 71 27.54 2.01 -0.75
N ALA A 72 28.18 1.71 -1.88
CA ALA A 72 27.69 0.70 -2.81
C ALA A 72 27.54 -0.68 -2.13
N ALA A 73 28.54 -1.09 -1.35
CA ALA A 73 28.48 -2.36 -0.62
C ALA A 73 27.36 -2.37 0.43
N THR A 74 27.17 -1.26 1.14
CA THR A 74 26.11 -1.08 2.14
C THR A 74 24.72 -1.18 1.50
N GLU A 75 24.46 -0.47 0.41
CA GLU A 75 23.17 -0.52 -0.29
C GLU A 75 22.88 -1.91 -0.84
N ARG A 76 23.89 -2.58 -1.40
CA ARG A 76 23.77 -3.97 -1.85
C ARG A 76 23.39 -4.92 -0.72
N ALA A 77 24.09 -4.82 0.42
CA ALA A 77 23.82 -5.64 1.59
C ALA A 77 22.39 -5.41 2.12
N ARG A 78 21.97 -4.14 2.19
CA ARG A 78 20.62 -3.75 2.58
C ARG A 78 19.55 -4.34 1.65
N CYS A 79 19.75 -4.29 0.34
CA CYS A 79 18.82 -4.86 -0.63
C CYS A 79 18.67 -6.38 -0.46
N ILE A 80 19.79 -7.09 -0.32
CA ILE A 80 19.80 -8.54 -0.07
C ILE A 80 19.04 -8.89 1.22
N ASP A 81 19.29 -8.13 2.30
CA ASP A 81 18.62 -8.35 3.58
C ASP A 81 17.13 -8.06 3.52
N LEU A 82 16.73 -6.99 2.84
CA LEU A 82 15.32 -6.67 2.60
C LEU A 82 14.64 -7.78 1.81
N GLU A 83 15.22 -8.21 0.69
CA GLU A 83 14.67 -9.30 -0.13
C GLU A 83 14.53 -10.59 0.70
N LYS A 84 15.58 -10.96 1.46
CA LYS A 84 15.58 -12.15 2.30
C LYS A 84 14.46 -12.12 3.35
N ARG A 85 14.26 -10.96 4.01
CA ARG A 85 13.22 -10.79 5.04
C ARG A 85 11.82 -10.74 4.44
N TRP A 86 11.66 -10.13 3.27
CA TRP A 86 10.35 -9.91 2.66
C TRP A 86 9.85 -11.06 1.81
N ARG A 87 10.74 -11.88 1.24
CA ARG A 87 10.34 -13.00 0.37
C ARG A 87 9.36 -13.98 1.02
N PRO A 88 9.51 -14.38 2.30
CA PRO A 88 8.49 -15.19 2.98
C PRO A 88 7.13 -14.48 3.12
N MET A 89 7.13 -13.16 3.34
CA MET A 89 5.90 -12.37 3.49
C MET A 89 5.18 -12.20 2.15
N LEU A 90 5.92 -11.98 1.06
CA LEU A 90 5.36 -11.92 -0.29
C LEU A 90 4.67 -13.23 -0.69
N ARG A 91 5.25 -14.38 -0.33
CA ARG A 91 4.61 -15.70 -0.56
C ARG A 91 3.28 -15.83 0.19
N LYS A 92 3.21 -15.35 1.44
CA LYS A 92 1.97 -15.33 2.23
C LYS A 92 0.94 -14.38 1.63
N ALA A 93 1.36 -13.19 1.22
CA ALA A 93 0.52 -12.21 0.56
C ALA A 93 -0.06 -12.76 -0.75
N ASP A 94 0.74 -13.46 -1.55
CA ASP A 94 0.28 -14.09 -2.80
C ASP A 94 -0.77 -15.18 -2.55
N ALA A 95 -0.60 -15.99 -1.51
CA ALA A 95 -1.61 -16.98 -1.12
C ALA A 95 -2.91 -16.28 -0.70
N TYR A 96 -2.82 -15.27 0.17
CA TYR A 96 -3.97 -14.50 0.65
C TYR A 96 -4.73 -13.79 -0.47
N LEU A 97 -4.02 -13.12 -1.38
CA LEU A 97 -4.65 -12.40 -2.50
C LEU A 97 -5.31 -13.36 -3.50
N LYS A 98 -4.77 -14.57 -3.71
CA LYS A 98 -5.41 -15.60 -4.54
C LYS A 98 -6.72 -16.11 -3.92
N GLU A 99 -6.73 -16.33 -2.61
CA GLU A 99 -7.94 -16.73 -1.88
C GLU A 99 -8.98 -15.60 -1.88
N GLY A 100 -8.56 -14.36 -1.67
CA GLY A 100 -9.46 -13.20 -1.62
C GLY A 100 -10.06 -12.78 -2.97
N THR A 101 -9.35 -13.00 -4.07
CA THR A 101 -9.86 -12.71 -5.44
C THR A 101 -10.87 -13.76 -5.91
N ALA A 102 -10.70 -15.02 -5.53
CA ALA A 102 -11.66 -16.08 -5.84
C ALA A 102 -13.02 -15.91 -5.12
N ALA A 103 -13.07 -15.16 -4.02
CA ALA A 103 -14.26 -15.00 -3.19
C ALA A 103 -14.99 -13.64 -3.37
N GLY A 104 -14.41 -12.66 -4.06
CA GLY A 104 -14.78 -11.26 -3.86
C GLY A 104 -15.08 -10.38 -5.07
N ASP A 105 -14.91 -10.85 -6.31
CA ASP A 105 -14.98 -9.96 -7.49
C ASP A 105 -16.35 -9.84 -8.17
N GLU A 106 -17.39 -10.57 -7.75
CA GLU A 106 -18.73 -10.42 -8.36
C GLU A 106 -19.86 -10.62 -7.33
N ILE A 107 -20.21 -9.55 -6.59
CA ILE A 107 -21.49 -9.47 -5.88
C ILE A 107 -22.09 -8.09 -6.18
N THR A 108 -23.04 -8.04 -7.10
CA THR A 108 -23.98 -6.93 -7.26
C THR A 108 -25.02 -7.02 -6.14
N VAL A 109 -24.93 -6.13 -5.15
CA VAL A 109 -25.97 -6.00 -4.13
C VAL A 109 -27.04 -5.08 -4.71
N GLU A 110 -28.15 -5.64 -5.18
CA GLU A 110 -29.36 -4.86 -5.43
C GLU A 110 -29.89 -4.38 -4.07
N VAL A 111 -29.94 -3.05 -3.90
CA VAL A 111 -30.43 -2.40 -2.69
C VAL A 111 -31.87 -1.99 -2.95
N ASP A 112 -32.82 -2.85 -2.59
CA ASP A 112 -34.23 -2.45 -2.48
C ASP A 112 -34.37 -1.61 -1.21
N ILE A 113 -34.34 -0.28 -1.39
CA ILE A 113 -34.68 0.68 -0.34
C ILE A 113 -36.20 0.87 -0.38
N GLU A 114 -36.93 -0.04 0.25
CA GLU A 114 -38.30 0.24 0.69
C GLU A 114 -38.21 0.81 2.11
N ASP A 115 -37.75 2.06 2.22
CA ASP A 115 -38.03 2.86 3.41
C ASP A 115 -39.34 3.62 3.13
N GLU A 116 -40.46 3.04 3.56
CA GLU A 116 -41.68 3.82 3.81
C GLU A 116 -41.34 4.82 4.92
N VAL A 117 -40.92 6.02 4.52
CA VAL A 117 -40.88 7.18 5.40
C VAL A 117 -42.34 7.52 5.70
N GLU A 118 -42.85 7.06 6.85
CA GLU A 118 -44.12 7.58 7.35
C GLU A 118 -44.00 9.11 7.47
N PRO A 119 -44.90 9.88 6.83
CA PRO A 119 -44.83 11.32 6.88
C PRO A 119 -45.05 11.79 8.32
N GLU A 120 -44.08 12.55 8.86
CA GLU A 120 -44.29 13.33 10.08
C GLU A 120 -45.53 14.22 9.86
N GLU A 121 -46.56 14.04 10.68
CA GLU A 121 -47.75 14.89 10.68
C GLU A 121 -47.32 16.34 10.97
N GLU A 122 -47.24 17.15 9.92
CA GLU A 122 -46.91 18.56 9.98
C GLU A 122 -48.02 19.31 10.74
N GLU A 123 -47.63 20.00 11.82
CA GLU A 123 -48.47 20.87 12.65
C GLU A 123 -49.39 21.76 11.81
N ALA A 124 -50.71 21.54 11.91
CA ALA A 124 -51.70 22.47 11.40
C ALA A 124 -51.72 23.75 12.25
N ARG A 125 -50.90 24.72 11.87
CA ARG A 125 -51.03 26.12 12.26
C ARG A 125 -51.91 26.82 11.22
N LEU A 126 -53.20 26.94 11.49
CA LEU A 126 -54.13 27.88 10.84
C LEU A 126 -54.76 28.66 12.00
N GLU A 127 -54.31 29.86 12.36
CA GLU A 127 -54.62 31.14 11.70
C GLU A 127 -56.02 31.21 11.10
N GLY A 128 -56.93 31.89 11.82
CA GLY A 128 -58.13 32.51 11.26
C GLY A 128 -59.44 32.08 11.94
N GLU A 129 -59.90 32.83 12.93
CA GLU A 129 -61.34 32.94 13.22
C GLU A 129 -61.66 34.38 13.61
N ASP A 130 -62.72 34.89 12.98
CA ASP A 130 -63.18 36.28 12.84
C ASP A 130 -63.55 37.03 14.13
#